data_AF-A0A0S2W0H5-F1
#
_entry.id   AF-A0A0S2W0H5-F1
#
_cell.length_a   1.000
_cell.length_b   1.000
_cell.length_c   1.000
_cell.angle_alpha   90.00
_cell.angle_beta   90.00
_cell.angle_gamma   90.00
#
_symmetry.space_group_name_H-M   'P 1'
#
loop_
_entity.id
_entity.type
_entity.pdbx_description
1 polymer ?
#
loop_
_entity_poly.entity_id
_entity_poly.type
_entity_poly.pdbx_seq_one_letter_code
_entity_poly.pdbx_strand_id
1 'polypeptide(L)'
;MKNSFVLYHDWEEPVKLLTDAQAGALFKAIFAYEKRGEEPPEDPAVRMAFRFIRTALDENRVKYEARARKNRENGLLGGRPRNPVGSWESGKSGY
;
A
#
# COMPACT_ATOMS: atom_id res chain seq x y z
N MET A 1 8.80 -1.53 7.00
CA MET A 1 7.47 -2.10 6.72
C MET A 1 6.50 -0.97 6.41
N LYS A 2 5.41 -1.25 5.69
CA LYS A 2 4.32 -0.31 5.50
C LYS A 2 3.67 -0.02 6.86
N ASN A 3 3.34 1.24 7.15
CA ASN A 3 2.70 1.63 8.43
C ASN A 3 1.18 1.53 8.37
N SER A 4 0.61 1.35 7.18
CA SER A 4 -0.83 1.35 6.95
C SER A 4 -1.19 0.45 5.77
N PHE A 5 -2.46 0.05 5.76
CA PHE A 5 -3.15 -0.60 4.66
C PHE A 5 -4.50 0.10 4.43
N VAL A 6 -5.14 -0.20 3.30
CA VAL A 6 -6.42 0.39 2.90
C VAL A 6 -7.51 -0.65 3.05
N LEU A 7 -8.66 -0.24 3.60
CA LEU A 7 -9.90 -1.00 3.52
C LEU A 7 -10.66 -0.54 2.27
N TYR A 8 -11.03 -1.47 1.40
CA TYR A 8 -11.81 -1.16 0.19
C TYR A 8 -13.32 -1.28 0.46
N HIS A 9 -14.12 -0.47 -0.23
CA HIS A 9 -15.58 -0.48 -0.08
C HIS A 9 -16.20 -1.85 -0.42
N ASP A 10 -15.64 -2.55 -1.40
CA ASP A 10 -16.08 -3.88 -1.82
C ASP A 10 -15.98 -4.94 -0.71
N TRP A 11 -15.27 -4.65 0.37
CA TRP A 11 -15.19 -5.54 1.54
C TRP A 11 -16.42 -5.44 2.44
N GLU A 12 -17.30 -4.46 2.23
CA GLU A 12 -18.54 -4.31 2.99
C GLU A 12 -19.48 -5.51 2.78
N GLU A 13 -19.61 -6.01 1.55
CA GLU A 13 -20.46 -7.17 1.22
C GLU A 13 -20.12 -8.42 2.05
N PRO A 14 -18.87 -8.92 2.06
CA PRO A 14 -18.52 -10.08 2.86
C PRO A 14 -18.63 -9.81 4.36
N VAL A 15 -18.40 -8.56 4.82
CA VAL A 15 -18.51 -8.21 6.25
C VAL A 15 -19.97 -8.20 6.73
N LYS A 16 -20.91 -7.73 5.90
CA LYS A 16 -22.36 -7.71 6.20
C LYS A 16 -22.95 -9.10 6.44
N LEU A 17 -22.32 -10.15 5.89
CA LEU A 17 -22.76 -11.54 6.05
C LEU A 17 -22.28 -12.18 7.35
N LEU A 18 -21.43 -11.50 8.11
CA LEU A 18 -20.87 -11.99 9.37
C LEU A 18 -21.64 -11.49 10.57
N THR A 19 -21.65 -12.28 11.64
CA THR A 19 -22.00 -11.77 12.98
C THR A 19 -20.95 -10.80 13.48
N ASP A 20 -21.28 -9.94 14.45
CA ASP A 20 -20.32 -8.99 15.06
C ASP A 20 -19.07 -9.70 15.62
N ALA A 21 -19.24 -10.88 16.21
CA ALA A 21 -18.14 -11.69 16.72
C ALA A 21 -17.20 -12.14 15.59
N GLN A 22 -17.76 -12.58 14.47
CA GLN A 22 -17.01 -12.99 13.28
C GLN A 22 -16.36 -11.80 12.57
N ALA A 23 -17.05 -10.67 12.46
CA ALA A 23 -16.48 -9.44 11.92
C ALA A 23 -15.31 -8.93 12.78
N GLY A 24 -15.44 -9.01 14.11
CA GLY A 24 -14.35 -8.72 15.04
C GLY A 24 -13.17 -9.68 14.90
N ALA A 25 -13.43 -10.97 14.67
CA ALA A 25 -12.39 -11.96 14.40
C ALA A 25 -11.67 -11.70 13.06
N LEU A 26 -12.43 -11.38 12.01
CA LEU A 26 -11.92 -10.99 10.70
C LEU A 26 -11.01 -9.76 10.81
N PHE A 27 -11.46 -8.72 11.52
CA PHE A 27 -10.69 -7.48 11.69
C PHE A 27 -9.33 -7.75 12.35
N LYS A 28 -9.30 -8.54 13.43
CA LYS A 28 -8.05 -8.96 14.09
C LYS A 28 -7.16 -9.76 13.15
N ALA A 29 -7.73 -10.65 12.35
CA ALA A 29 -6.99 -11.46 11.38
C ALA A 29 -6.34 -10.61 10.28
N ILE A 30 -7.02 -9.59 9.77
CA ILE A 30 -6.45 -8.65 8.78
C ILE A 30 -5.18 -7.98 9.32
N PHE A 31 -5.21 -7.48 10.56
CA PHE A 31 -4.03 -6.91 11.21
C PHE A 31 -2.92 -7.93 11.44
N ALA A 32 -3.27 -9.14 11.88
CA ALA A 32 -2.32 -10.22 12.11
C ALA A 32 -1.61 -10.61 10.80
N TYR A 33 -2.37 -10.73 9.71
CA TYR A 33 -1.82 -11.05 8.39
C TYR A 33 -0.94 -9.94 7.85
N GLU A 34 -1.40 -8.69 7.89
CA GLU A 34 -0.64 -7.60 7.29
C GLU A 34 0.63 -7.26 8.09
N LYS A 35 0.62 -7.48 9.42
CA LYS A 35 1.79 -7.24 10.27
C LYS A 35 2.74 -8.44 10.36
N ARG A 36 2.22 -9.67 10.39
CA ARG A 36 3.00 -10.89 10.73
C ARG A 36 2.86 -12.02 9.72
N GLY A 37 1.94 -11.93 8.76
CA GLY A 37 1.67 -13.00 7.79
C GLY A 37 0.89 -14.19 8.36
N GLU A 38 0.21 -14.00 9.50
CA GLU A 38 -0.58 -15.05 10.15
C GLU A 38 -1.94 -15.26 9.47
N GLU A 39 -2.33 -16.51 9.28
CA GLU A 39 -3.63 -16.90 8.72
C GLU A 39 -4.77 -16.67 9.72
N PRO A 40 -6.02 -16.46 9.24
CA PRO A 40 -7.19 -16.22 10.08
C PRO A 40 -7.59 -17.46 10.90
N PRO A 41 -8.46 -17.28 11.92
CA PRO A 41 -9.07 -18.36 12.69
C PRO A 41 -9.77 -19.42 11.82
N GLU A 42 -10.00 -20.63 12.35
CA GLU A 42 -10.60 -21.74 11.60
C GLU A 42 -12.08 -21.56 11.20
N ASP A 43 -12.78 -20.58 11.77
CA ASP A 43 -14.19 -20.30 11.44
C ASP A 43 -14.37 -20.18 9.91
N PRO A 44 -15.20 -21.03 9.28
CA PRO A 44 -15.33 -21.06 7.83
C PRO A 44 -15.80 -19.75 7.20
N ALA A 45 -16.70 -19.01 7.86
CA ALA A 45 -17.23 -17.76 7.36
C ALA A 45 -16.16 -16.66 7.41
N VAL A 46 -15.42 -16.59 8.52
CA VAL A 46 -14.28 -15.66 8.68
C VAL A 46 -13.19 -15.97 7.66
N ARG A 47 -12.85 -17.26 7.45
CA ARG A 47 -11.87 -17.66 6.44
C ARG A 47 -12.28 -17.29 5.03
N MET A 48 -13.56 -17.49 4.69
CA MET A 48 -14.07 -17.15 3.36
C MET A 48 -13.99 -15.64 3.12
N ALA A 49 -14.51 -14.83 4.05
CA ALA A 49 -14.41 -13.37 3.99
C ALA A 49 -12.95 -12.90 3.89
N PHE A 50 -12.07 -13.51 4.70
CA PHE A 50 -10.64 -13.19 4.69
C PHE A 50 -9.97 -13.48 3.36
N ARG A 51 -10.32 -14.56 2.65
CA ARG A 51 -9.73 -14.88 1.33
C ARG A 51 -10.00 -13.79 0.29
N PHE A 52 -11.19 -13.19 0.29
CA PHE A 52 -11.50 -12.07 -0.60
C PHE A 52 -10.62 -10.85 -0.30
N ILE A 53 -10.41 -10.56 0.98
CA ILE A 53 -9.62 -9.42 1.45
C ILE A 53 -8.12 -9.64 1.21
N ARG A 54 -7.62 -10.85 1.49
CA ARG A 54 -6.22 -11.24 1.36
C ARG A 54 -5.66 -10.95 -0.02
N THR A 55 -6.39 -11.29 -1.08
CA THR A 55 -5.95 -11.05 -2.46
C THR A 55 -5.56 -9.59 -2.69
N ALA A 56 -6.39 -8.66 -2.20
CA ALA A 56 -6.13 -7.23 -2.33
C ALA A 56 -4.97 -6.75 -1.43
N LEU A 57 -4.79 -7.35 -0.24
CA LEU A 57 -3.62 -7.08 0.62
C LEU A 57 -2.31 -7.53 -0.04
N ASP A 58 -2.29 -8.73 -0.61
CA ASP A 58 -1.12 -9.31 -1.28
C ASP A 58 -0.72 -8.46 -2.49
N GLU A 59 -1.69 -8.07 -3.33
CA GLU A 59 -1.44 -7.15 -4.44
C GLU A 59 -0.88 -5.80 -3.98
N ASN A 60 -1.43 -5.24 -2.90
CA ASN A 60 -0.99 -3.97 -2.34
C ASN A 60 0.43 -4.04 -1.79
N ARG A 61 0.84 -5.20 -1.26
CA ARG A 61 2.20 -5.46 -0.79
C ARG A 61 3.17 -5.51 -1.95
N VAL A 62 2.86 -6.30 -2.99
CA VAL A 62 3.69 -6.39 -4.22
C VAL A 62 3.86 -5.02 -4.89
N LYS A 63 2.75 -4.29 -5.08
CA LYS A 63 2.78 -2.94 -5.69
C LYS A 63 3.63 -1.97 -4.87
N TYR A 64 3.53 -2.02 -3.54
CA TYR A 64 4.34 -1.19 -2.67
C TYR A 64 5.82 -1.53 -2.74
N GLU A 65 6.18 -2.81 -2.67
CA GLU A 65 7.57 -3.25 -2.73
C GLU A 65 8.22 -2.90 -4.07
N ALA A 66 7.50 -3.07 -5.18
CA ALA A 66 7.97 -2.66 -6.51
C ALA A 66 8.24 -1.15 -6.59
N ARG A 67 7.33 -0.33 -6.04
CA ARG A 67 7.52 1.13 -5.97
C ARG A 67 8.70 1.49 -5.08
N ALA A 68 8.81 0.87 -3.90
CA ALA A 68 9.91 1.11 -2.98
C ALA A 68 11.26 0.73 -3.62
N ARG A 69 11.33 -0.38 -4.38
CA ARG A 69 12.52 -0.77 -5.13
C ARG A 69 12.90 0.26 -6.18
N LYS A 70 11.96 0.65 -7.06
CA LYS A 70 12.20 1.68 -8.08
C LYS A 70 12.66 3.00 -7.48
N ASN A 71 12.07 3.42 -6.36
CA ASN A 71 12.48 4.65 -5.68
C ASN A 71 13.91 4.56 -5.11
N ARG A 72 14.31 3.39 -4.59
CA ARG A 72 15.70 3.16 -4.16
C ARG A 72 16.67 3.22 -5.35
N GLU A 73 16.34 2.54 -6.44
CA GLU A 73 17.13 2.56 -7.69
C GLU A 73 17.29 3.99 -8.23
N ASN A 74 16.19 4.75 -8.33
CA ASN A 74 16.21 6.15 -8.76
C ASN A 74 17.01 7.05 -7.81
N GLY A 75 16.93 6.80 -6.49
CA GLY A 75 17.72 7.51 -5.50
C GLY A 75 19.23 7.27 -5.65
N LEU A 76 19.64 6.03 -5.98
CA LEU A 76 21.04 5.67 -6.25
C LEU A 76 21.58 6.38 -7.50
N LEU A 77 20.73 6.61 -8.51
CA LEU A 77 21.09 7.31 -9.75
C LEU A 77 21.24 8.83 -9.56
N GLY A 78 21.06 9.34 -8.34
CA GLY A 78 21.27 10.74 -7.99
C GLY A 78 20.14 11.62 -8.53
N GLY A 79 19.16 11.91 -7.68
CA GLY A 79 17.98 12.75 -7.99
C GLY A 79 18.25 14.22 -8.29
N ARG A 80 19.42 14.56 -8.87
CA ARG A 80 19.80 15.92 -9.21
C ARG A 80 19.05 16.35 -10.48
N PRO A 81 18.23 17.43 -10.45
CA PRO A 81 17.64 17.97 -11.66
C PRO A 81 18.76 18.44 -12.60
N ARG A 82 18.66 18.06 -13.89
CA ARG A 82 19.55 18.50 -14.95
C ARG A 82 19.16 19.91 -15.39
N ASN A 83 19.45 20.92 -14.56
CA ASN A 83 19.84 22.24 -15.06
C ASN A 83 20.34 23.15 -13.93
N PRO A 84 21.55 23.74 -14.05
CA PRO A 84 21.91 24.91 -13.27
C PRO A 84 21.10 26.10 -13.79
N VAL A 85 20.24 26.68 -12.95
CA VAL A 85 19.67 28.00 -13.25
C VAL A 85 20.82 28.99 -13.09
N GLY A 86 21.37 29.42 -14.22
CA GLY A 86 22.54 30.29 -14.30
C GLY A 86 22.84 30.77 -15.71
N SER A 87 21.82 31.14 -16.48
CA SER A 87 21.99 31.92 -17.70
C SER A 87 20.82 32.91 -17.84
N TRP A 88 20.74 33.86 -16.91
CA TRP A 88 20.04 35.10 -17.18
C TRP A 88 20.98 35.91 -18.08
N GLU A 89 20.84 35.78 -19.39
CA GLU A 89 21.52 36.63 -20.34
C GLU A 89 21.09 38.08 -20.09
N SER A 90 22.06 38.87 -19.65
CA SER A 90 21.98 40.31 -19.46
C SER A 90 21.75 41.00 -20.81
N GLY A 91 20.47 41.17 -21.15
CA GLY A 91 20.04 42.11 -22.19
C GLY A 91 20.21 43.55 -21.71
N LYS A 92 21.45 44.06 -21.65
CA LYS A 92 21.77 45.49 -21.70
C LYS A 92 23.19 45.69 -22.22
N SER A 93 23.31 46.09 -23.48
CA SER A 93 24.39 46.96 -23.92
C SER A 93 23.79 47.93 -24.92
N GLY A 94 23.48 49.13 -24.44
CA GLY A 94 23.36 50.28 -25.31
C GLY A 94 24.77 50.75 -25.69
N TYR A 95 24.96 51.01 -26.97
CA TYR A 95 25.65 52.16 -27.56
C TYR A 95 25.15 52.28 -29.00
#